data_AF-A0A942S2X1-F1
#
_entry.id   AF-A0A942S2X1-F1
#
_cell.length_a   1.000
_cell.length_b   1.000
_cell.length_c   1.000
_cell.angle_alpha   90.00
_cell.angle_beta   90.00
_cell.angle_gamma   90.00
#
_symmetry.space_group_name_H-M   'P 1'
#
loop_
_entity.id
_entity.type
_entity.pdbx_description
1 polymer ?
#
loop_
_entity_poly.entity_id
_entity_poly.type
_entity_poly.pdbx_seq_one_letter_code
_entity_poly.pdbx_strand_id
1 'polypeptide(L)'
;MKKNGLLLFLLLIICRSFAQHLPEWQETDRLILSFNSKHLQSIGQLSQLINANCDTDRKKVRAIYVWLAYNIHYDTRNSDGLTREETDQEIIEKTFQNRKGICEGYAGIMDSICRLAGITSYVISGYTRQDGVTDPLPHAWVATKVDGYWYLSDPTWGAGSVENRRFVQEFDARYFMVPPQTMIKTHMPYDPIWQFLKFPVSHTAFCQNLSVKEKPVSACDFQDSIRQFEAMSSEQQLLSEMRRIGDNEHGPRAIDIRLHYLREALKVLNNNKAINLYNLATNAYNSGVARYNDYAEFMNRHQESKSYASSLKKILTEASGYLDQSLKALSQINNPPAELRRNMLQLQKSVDQLQRRINNERDKLNG
;
A
#
# COMPACT_ATOMS: atom_id res chain seq x y z
N MET A 1 41.77 -21.56 62.06
CA MET A 1 41.97 -22.61 61.05
C MET A 1 40.62 -23.20 60.67
N LYS A 2 40.30 -23.05 59.38
CA LYS A 2 39.23 -23.60 58.52
C LYS A 2 38.08 -24.41 59.15
N LYS A 3 36.86 -23.85 59.07
CA LYS A 3 35.60 -24.62 59.03
C LYS A 3 35.33 -25.04 57.58
N ASN A 4 35.04 -26.32 57.38
CA ASN A 4 34.77 -26.94 56.09
C ASN A 4 33.39 -26.47 55.56
N GLY A 5 33.39 -25.80 54.41
CA GLY A 5 32.19 -25.42 53.68
C GLY A 5 31.67 -26.60 52.85
N LEU A 6 30.42 -26.98 53.11
CA LEU A 6 29.65 -27.92 52.31
C LEU A 6 29.27 -27.21 50.99
N LEU A 7 29.82 -27.67 49.87
CA LEU A 7 29.52 -27.16 48.54
C LEU A 7 28.16 -27.71 48.08
N LEU A 8 27.11 -26.89 48.14
CA LEU A 8 25.80 -27.22 47.57
C LEU A 8 25.85 -26.91 46.07
N PHE A 9 26.03 -27.94 45.24
CA PHE A 9 25.87 -27.84 43.79
C PHE A 9 24.38 -27.65 43.48
N LEU A 10 23.95 -26.40 43.34
CA LEU A 10 22.63 -26.08 42.81
C LEU A 10 22.67 -26.37 41.30
N LEU A 11 22.17 -27.54 40.90
CA LEU A 11 21.95 -27.90 39.52
C LEU A 11 20.85 -26.97 38.98
N LEU A 12 21.25 -25.86 38.36
CA LEU A 12 20.39 -25.04 37.52
C LEU A 12 19.96 -25.89 36.34
N ILE A 13 18.84 -26.59 36.50
CA ILE A 13 18.07 -27.12 35.39
C ILE A 13 17.61 -25.88 34.62
N ILE A 14 18.39 -25.51 33.60
CA ILE A 14 17.96 -24.62 32.55
C ILE A 14 16.79 -25.35 31.90
N CYS A 15 15.58 -25.02 32.33
CA CYS A 15 14.37 -25.33 31.61
C CYS A 15 14.47 -24.54 30.31
N ARG A 16 15.16 -25.11 29.32
CA ARG A 16 14.99 -24.71 27.93
C ARG A 16 13.55 -25.05 27.62
N SER A 17 12.70 -24.03 27.67
CA SER A 17 11.33 -24.09 27.21
C SER A 17 11.35 -24.63 25.79
N PHE A 18 11.12 -25.92 25.63
CA PHE A 18 10.72 -26.49 24.36
C PHE A 18 9.33 -25.92 24.05
N ALA A 19 9.28 -24.69 23.54
CA ALA A 19 8.16 -24.21 22.76
C ALA A 19 8.25 -24.87 21.37
N GLN A 20 8.26 -26.20 21.32
CA GLN A 20 8.39 -26.95 20.08
C GLN A 20 7.11 -27.73 19.82
N HIS A 21 6.43 -27.29 18.75
CA HIS A 21 5.28 -27.89 18.08
C HIS A 21 4.04 -28.14 18.96
N LEU A 22 3.12 -27.16 18.95
CA LEU A 22 1.72 -27.43 19.26
C LEU A 22 1.25 -28.63 18.41
N PRO A 23 0.71 -29.71 19.02
CA PRO A 23 0.29 -30.92 18.30
C PRO A 23 -0.65 -30.64 17.12
N GLU A 24 -1.43 -29.56 17.19
CA GLU A 24 -2.38 -29.10 16.17
C GLU A 24 -1.72 -28.82 14.81
N TRP A 25 -0.51 -28.27 14.78
CA TRP A 25 0.10 -27.78 13.52
C TRP A 25 1.07 -28.77 12.87
N GLN A 26 1.46 -29.84 13.58
CA GLN A 26 2.53 -30.75 13.14
C GLN A 26 2.29 -31.34 11.74
N GLU A 27 1.05 -31.71 11.43
CA GLU A 27 0.68 -32.25 10.13
C GLU A 27 0.84 -31.19 9.02
N THR A 28 0.32 -29.98 9.25
CA THR A 28 0.38 -28.88 8.28
C THR A 28 1.82 -28.42 8.05
N ASP A 29 2.60 -28.29 9.13
CA ASP A 29 4.02 -27.92 9.08
C ASP A 29 4.83 -28.96 8.31
N ARG A 30 4.62 -30.26 8.59
CA ARG A 30 5.33 -31.34 7.87
C ARG A 30 4.97 -31.35 6.38
N LEU A 31 3.70 -31.18 6.06
CA LEU A 31 3.22 -31.15 4.68
C LEU A 31 3.87 -30.02 3.89
N ILE A 32 3.78 -28.78 4.40
CA ILE A 32 4.29 -27.62 3.67
C ILE A 32 5.81 -27.64 3.50
N LEU A 33 6.54 -28.18 4.49
CA LEU A 33 8.00 -28.33 4.44
C LEU A 33 8.44 -29.51 3.57
N SER A 34 7.54 -30.44 3.23
CA SER A 34 7.87 -31.55 2.32
C SER A 34 7.97 -31.12 0.85
N PHE A 35 7.36 -29.98 0.49
CA PHE A 35 7.39 -29.49 -0.88
C PHE A 35 8.73 -28.86 -1.23
N ASN A 36 9.27 -29.23 -2.39
CA ASN A 36 10.49 -28.62 -2.89
C ASN A 36 10.22 -27.19 -3.39
N SER A 37 10.64 -26.20 -2.60
CA SER A 37 10.43 -24.78 -2.88
C SER A 37 11.11 -24.28 -4.16
N LYS A 38 12.04 -25.04 -4.74
CA LYS A 38 12.63 -24.74 -6.06
C LYS A 38 11.65 -24.92 -7.21
N HIS A 39 10.54 -25.64 -7.04
CA HIS A 39 9.53 -25.81 -8.09
C HIS A 39 8.39 -24.78 -7.99
N LEU A 40 8.36 -23.97 -6.93
CA LEU A 40 7.33 -22.96 -6.70
C LEU A 40 7.79 -21.60 -7.24
N GLN A 41 7.55 -21.38 -8.53
CA GLN A 41 8.08 -20.23 -9.28
C GLN A 41 7.16 -19.00 -9.23
N SER A 42 5.95 -19.11 -8.66
CA SER A 42 5.09 -17.95 -8.42
C SER A 42 4.26 -18.06 -7.15
N ILE A 43 3.82 -16.90 -6.65
CA ILE A 43 2.88 -16.77 -5.54
C ILE A 43 1.57 -17.53 -5.84
N GLY A 44 1.10 -17.46 -7.09
CA GLY A 44 -0.09 -18.18 -7.53
C GLY A 44 0.05 -19.71 -7.42
N GLN A 45 1.20 -20.26 -7.82
CA GLN A 45 1.46 -21.70 -7.68
C GLN A 45 1.48 -22.14 -6.21
N LEU A 46 2.11 -21.36 -5.33
CA LEU A 46 2.11 -21.65 -3.89
C LEU A 46 0.69 -21.57 -3.30
N SER A 47 -0.10 -20.57 -3.69
CA SER A 47 -1.50 -20.46 -3.27
C SER A 47 -2.34 -21.67 -3.71
N GLN A 48 -2.22 -22.10 -4.97
CA GLN A 48 -2.90 -23.28 -5.49
C GLN A 48 -2.52 -24.55 -4.74
N LEU A 49 -1.22 -24.75 -4.48
CA LEU A 49 -0.72 -25.88 -3.71
C LEU A 49 -1.32 -25.90 -2.30
N ILE A 50 -1.29 -24.76 -1.61
CA ILE A 50 -1.84 -24.65 -0.24
C ILE A 50 -3.34 -24.91 -0.25
N ASN A 51 -4.09 -24.31 -1.18
CA ASN A 51 -5.54 -24.51 -1.28
C ASN A 51 -5.92 -25.96 -1.59
N ALA A 52 -5.10 -26.70 -2.34
CA ALA A 52 -5.35 -28.10 -2.65
C ALA A 52 -5.05 -29.06 -1.47
N ASN A 53 -4.29 -28.62 -0.46
CA ASN A 53 -3.75 -29.46 0.60
C ASN A 53 -4.16 -29.03 2.02
N CYS A 54 -4.87 -27.91 2.17
CA CYS A 54 -5.29 -27.36 3.45
C CYS A 54 -6.79 -27.01 3.43
N ASP A 55 -7.58 -27.78 4.18
CA ASP A 55 -9.05 -27.71 4.11
C ASP A 55 -9.67 -26.55 4.90
N THR A 56 -8.91 -25.89 5.78
CA THR A 56 -9.40 -24.79 6.62
C THR A 56 -8.54 -23.55 6.47
N ASP A 57 -9.15 -22.38 6.63
CA ASP A 57 -8.44 -21.10 6.54
C ASP A 57 -7.31 -21.02 7.57
N ARG A 58 -7.50 -21.56 8.78
CA ARG A 58 -6.44 -21.70 9.78
C ARG A 58 -5.23 -22.49 9.26
N LYS A 59 -5.45 -23.66 8.67
CA LYS A 59 -4.37 -24.49 8.09
C LYS A 59 -3.69 -23.78 6.93
N LYS A 60 -4.44 -23.08 6.07
CA LYS A 60 -3.87 -22.28 4.97
C LYS A 60 -2.97 -21.17 5.51
N VAL A 61 -3.45 -20.37 6.47
CA VAL A 61 -2.65 -19.29 7.08
C VAL A 61 -1.39 -19.85 7.76
N ARG A 62 -1.50 -21.01 8.43
CA ARG A 62 -0.34 -21.73 9.01
C ARG A 62 0.67 -22.14 7.95
N ALA A 63 0.22 -22.77 6.88
CA ALA A 63 1.08 -23.23 5.80
C ALA A 63 1.85 -22.05 5.17
N ILE A 64 1.16 -20.93 4.92
CA ILE A 64 1.79 -19.72 4.36
C ILE A 64 2.87 -19.18 5.32
N TYR A 65 2.54 -19.05 6.60
CA TYR A 65 3.46 -18.53 7.62
C TYR A 65 4.73 -19.37 7.75
N VAL A 66 4.56 -20.69 7.83
CA VAL A 66 5.69 -21.64 7.91
C VAL A 66 6.50 -21.63 6.63
N TRP A 67 5.85 -21.64 5.46
CA TRP A 67 6.58 -21.62 4.19
C TRP A 67 7.47 -20.37 4.11
N LEU A 68 6.96 -19.20 4.47
CA LEU A 68 7.73 -17.96 4.49
C LEU A 68 8.93 -18.02 5.44
N ALA A 69 8.69 -18.48 6.67
CA ALA A 69 9.73 -18.56 7.70
C ALA A 69 10.92 -19.43 7.28
N TYR A 70 10.66 -20.51 6.54
CA TYR A 70 11.70 -21.43 6.09
C TYR A 70 12.29 -21.11 4.71
N ASN A 71 11.57 -20.39 3.85
CA ASN A 71 11.97 -20.19 2.45
C ASN A 71 12.41 -18.77 2.10
N ILE A 72 12.13 -17.77 2.93
CA ILE A 72 12.57 -16.39 2.69
C ILE A 72 13.62 -16.01 3.74
N HIS A 73 14.71 -15.41 3.29
CA HIS A 73 15.79 -14.88 4.14
C HIS A 73 15.66 -13.37 4.32
N TYR A 74 15.95 -12.88 5.53
CA TYR A 74 15.89 -11.44 5.78
C TYR A 74 17.05 -10.69 5.10
N ASP A 75 16.75 -9.60 4.38
CA ASP A 75 17.78 -8.75 3.77
C ASP A 75 18.29 -7.66 4.71
N THR A 76 19.39 -7.96 5.40
CA THR A 76 20.04 -7.03 6.32
C THR A 76 20.79 -5.86 5.66
N ARG A 77 20.94 -5.85 4.32
CA ARG A 77 21.66 -4.79 3.59
C ARG A 77 20.75 -3.67 3.07
N ASN A 78 19.47 -3.99 2.86
CA ASN A 78 18.46 -3.05 2.33
C ASN A 78 17.41 -2.68 3.41
N SER A 79 17.76 -2.83 4.69
CA SER A 79 16.83 -2.63 5.81
C SER A 79 16.62 -1.15 6.18
N ASP A 80 17.36 -0.23 5.55
CA ASP A 80 17.28 1.21 5.82
C ASP A 80 16.20 1.93 5.02
N GLY A 81 15.62 1.32 3.98
CA GLY A 81 14.31 1.69 3.41
C GLY A 81 14.16 3.13 2.86
N LEU A 82 15.25 3.89 2.73
CA LEU A 82 15.21 5.35 2.57
C LEU A 82 15.19 5.87 1.12
N THR A 83 15.13 4.99 0.12
CA THR A 83 14.99 5.37 -1.29
C THR A 83 14.17 4.32 -2.02
N ARG A 84 12.94 4.65 -2.42
CA ARG A 84 12.06 3.73 -3.15
C ARG A 84 11.73 4.26 -4.53
N GLU A 85 12.29 3.59 -5.53
CA GLU A 85 11.80 3.65 -6.91
C GLU A 85 10.83 2.48 -7.21
N GLU A 86 10.85 1.44 -6.38
CA GLU A 86 10.06 0.21 -6.56
C GLU A 86 8.65 0.34 -5.98
N THR A 87 7.67 -0.22 -6.70
CA THR A 87 6.30 -0.43 -6.25
C THR A 87 6.21 -1.61 -5.26
N ASP A 88 5.14 -1.63 -4.46
CA ASP A 88 4.92 -2.73 -3.50
C ASP A 88 4.84 -4.10 -4.20
N GLN A 89 4.24 -4.15 -5.39
CA GLN A 89 4.15 -5.39 -6.18
C GLN A 89 5.55 -5.88 -6.62
N GLU A 90 6.42 -4.97 -7.07
CA GLU A 90 7.79 -5.34 -7.46
C GLU A 90 8.60 -5.87 -6.27
N ILE A 91 8.42 -5.30 -5.07
CA ILE A 91 9.08 -5.76 -3.85
C ILE A 91 8.59 -7.16 -3.47
N ILE A 92 7.29 -7.41 -3.54
CA ILE A 92 6.68 -8.72 -3.27
C ILE A 92 7.23 -9.76 -4.24
N GLU A 93 7.21 -9.46 -5.54
CA GLU A 93 7.70 -10.37 -6.58
C GLU A 93 9.19 -10.65 -6.45
N LYS A 94 10.02 -9.61 -6.28
CA LYS A 94 11.46 -9.76 -6.07
C LYS A 94 11.77 -10.55 -4.81
N THR A 95 11.05 -10.30 -3.71
CA THR A 95 11.23 -11.04 -2.46
C THR A 95 10.92 -12.52 -2.65
N PHE A 96 9.81 -12.81 -3.35
CA PHE A 96 9.45 -14.19 -3.68
C PHE A 96 10.54 -14.81 -4.53
N GLN A 97 10.85 -14.26 -5.71
CA GLN A 97 11.79 -14.85 -6.66
C GLN A 97 13.20 -15.04 -6.08
N ASN A 98 13.71 -14.04 -5.38
CA ASN A 98 15.06 -14.07 -4.81
C ASN A 98 15.14 -14.84 -3.49
N ARG A 99 13.98 -15.26 -2.94
CA ARG A 99 13.88 -15.90 -1.62
C ARG A 99 14.51 -15.06 -0.51
N LYS A 100 14.46 -13.73 -0.67
CA LYS A 100 15.14 -12.78 0.19
C LYS A 100 14.48 -11.40 0.13
N GLY A 101 14.19 -10.81 1.28
CA GLY A 101 13.57 -9.48 1.38
C GLY A 101 13.47 -8.97 2.80
N ILE A 102 12.82 -7.82 2.99
CA ILE A 102 12.53 -7.21 4.29
C ILE A 102 11.07 -7.41 4.67
N CYS A 103 10.64 -6.90 5.83
CA CYS A 103 9.31 -7.15 6.41
C CYS A 103 8.14 -6.93 5.43
N GLU A 104 8.20 -5.90 4.58
CA GLU A 104 7.19 -5.64 3.56
C GLU A 104 7.04 -6.78 2.54
N GLY A 105 8.14 -7.39 2.12
CA GLY A 105 8.13 -8.53 1.20
C GLY A 105 7.51 -9.76 1.85
N TYR A 106 7.85 -10.05 3.11
CA TYR A 106 7.23 -11.15 3.87
C TYR A 106 5.72 -10.93 4.04
N ALA A 107 5.32 -9.74 4.50
CA ALA A 107 3.92 -9.40 4.75
C ALA A 107 3.11 -9.39 3.44
N GLY A 108 3.64 -8.80 2.38
CA GLY A 108 2.98 -8.72 1.09
C GLY A 108 2.83 -10.08 0.39
N ILE A 109 3.81 -10.99 0.51
CA ILE A 109 3.64 -12.37 0.01
C ILE A 109 2.54 -13.09 0.80
N MET A 110 2.58 -13.03 2.14
CA MET A 110 1.57 -13.68 2.97
C MET A 110 0.16 -13.18 2.64
N ASP A 111 0.00 -11.86 2.58
CA ASP A 111 -1.27 -11.22 2.22
C ASP A 111 -1.76 -11.62 0.82
N SER A 112 -0.86 -11.62 -0.17
CA SER A 112 -1.19 -12.03 -1.54
C SER A 112 -1.71 -13.47 -1.60
N ILE A 113 -1.06 -14.39 -0.87
CA ILE A 113 -1.48 -15.80 -0.85
C ILE A 113 -2.80 -15.97 -0.10
N CYS A 114 -2.99 -15.29 1.04
CA CYS A 114 -4.25 -15.29 1.78
C CYS A 114 -5.42 -14.82 0.89
N ARG A 115 -5.25 -13.68 0.19
CA ARG A 115 -6.29 -13.15 -0.71
C ARG A 115 -6.60 -14.10 -1.86
N LEU A 116 -5.58 -14.69 -2.49
CA LEU A 116 -5.77 -15.73 -3.52
C LEU A 116 -6.46 -17.00 -2.98
N ALA A 117 -6.32 -17.28 -1.69
CA ALA A 117 -6.99 -18.38 -0.99
C ALA A 117 -8.42 -18.05 -0.52
N GLY A 118 -8.93 -16.86 -0.82
CA GLY A 118 -10.26 -16.40 -0.41
C GLY A 118 -10.33 -15.86 1.02
N ILE A 119 -9.19 -15.64 1.68
CA ILE A 119 -9.10 -15.18 3.06
C ILE A 119 -8.95 -13.65 3.04
N THR A 120 -9.84 -12.93 3.72
CA THR A 120 -9.70 -11.48 3.89
C THR A 120 -8.43 -11.18 4.69
N SER A 121 -7.56 -10.37 4.10
CA SER A 121 -6.23 -10.09 4.63
C SER A 121 -5.82 -8.66 4.31
N TYR A 122 -4.99 -8.07 5.19
CA TYR A 122 -4.38 -6.76 4.99
C TYR A 122 -2.92 -6.78 5.45
N VAL A 123 -2.06 -6.12 4.68
CA VAL A 123 -0.73 -5.70 5.16
C VAL A 123 -0.91 -4.50 6.09
N ILE A 124 -0.41 -4.62 7.31
CA ILE A 124 -0.46 -3.57 8.33
C ILE A 124 0.93 -2.94 8.42
N SER A 125 1.00 -1.63 8.27
CA SER A 125 2.21 -0.84 8.46
C SER A 125 2.20 -0.13 9.81
N GLY A 126 3.36 -0.12 10.46
CA GLY A 126 3.52 0.46 11.78
C GLY A 126 4.96 0.43 12.24
N TYR A 127 5.16 0.27 13.54
CA TYR A 127 6.47 0.15 14.15
C TYR A 127 6.40 -0.79 15.36
N THR A 128 7.56 -1.20 15.86
CA THR A 128 7.64 -2.23 16.89
C THR A 128 8.28 -1.74 18.18
N ARG A 129 8.10 -2.54 19.24
CA ARG A 129 8.75 -2.35 20.52
C ARG A 129 9.24 -3.68 21.06
N GLN A 130 10.52 -3.73 21.42
CA GLN A 130 11.19 -4.91 21.99
C GLN A 130 11.88 -4.48 23.28
N ASP A 131 11.77 -5.29 24.33
CA ASP A 131 12.41 -5.05 25.64
C ASP A 131 12.19 -3.63 26.21
N GLY A 132 10.98 -3.10 25.99
CA GLY A 132 10.59 -1.75 26.44
C GLY A 132 11.10 -0.60 25.57
N VAL A 133 11.90 -0.89 24.53
CA VAL A 133 12.46 0.10 23.60
C VAL A 133 11.66 0.12 22.31
N THR A 134 11.18 1.31 21.93
CA THR A 134 10.48 1.50 20.66
C THR A 134 11.49 1.59 19.53
N ASP A 135 11.33 0.76 18.50
CA ASP A 135 12.07 0.88 17.26
C ASP A 135 11.38 1.92 16.37
N PRO A 136 12.06 3.03 16.01
CA PRO A 136 11.47 4.04 15.13
C PRO A 136 11.41 3.61 13.66
N LEU A 137 12.02 2.49 13.28
CA LEU A 137 11.99 1.99 11.91
C LEU A 137 10.60 1.46 11.55
N PRO A 138 10.12 1.71 10.31
CA PRO A 138 8.90 1.11 9.82
C PRO A 138 8.98 -0.42 9.85
N HIS A 139 7.87 -1.04 10.22
CA HIS A 139 7.69 -2.48 10.18
C HIS A 139 6.35 -2.84 9.56
N ALA A 140 6.27 -4.03 8.97
CA ALA A 140 5.08 -4.53 8.30
C ALA A 140 4.77 -5.96 8.73
N TRP A 141 3.49 -6.23 8.98
CA TRP A 141 2.95 -7.55 9.33
C TRP A 141 1.57 -7.72 8.68
N VAL A 142 0.88 -8.83 8.95
CA VAL A 142 -0.38 -9.17 8.29
C VAL A 142 -1.52 -9.34 9.28
N ALA A 143 -2.69 -8.82 8.96
CA ALA A 143 -3.94 -9.17 9.62
C ALA A 143 -4.77 -10.08 8.70
N THR A 144 -5.32 -11.16 9.26
CA THR A 144 -6.19 -12.11 8.55
C THR A 144 -7.50 -12.27 9.31
N LYS A 145 -8.62 -12.35 8.59
CA LYS A 145 -9.92 -12.66 9.16
C LYS A 145 -10.21 -14.15 9.03
N VAL A 146 -10.24 -14.87 10.14
CA VAL A 146 -10.44 -16.32 10.19
C VAL A 146 -11.54 -16.63 11.18
N ASP A 147 -12.52 -17.44 10.79
CA ASP A 147 -13.70 -17.79 11.60
C ASP A 147 -14.47 -16.57 12.14
N GLY A 148 -14.46 -15.45 11.40
CA GLY A 148 -15.09 -14.20 11.80
C GLY A 148 -14.27 -13.30 12.72
N TYR A 149 -13.11 -13.76 13.20
CA TYR A 149 -12.22 -13.00 14.09
C TYR A 149 -10.97 -12.51 13.37
N TRP A 150 -10.44 -11.37 13.82
CA TRP A 150 -9.17 -10.84 13.33
C TRP A 150 -8.00 -11.43 14.11
N TYR A 151 -7.00 -11.89 13.37
CA TYR A 151 -5.73 -12.39 13.90
C TYR A 151 -4.58 -11.72 13.17
N LEU A 152 -3.51 -11.40 13.89
CA LEU A 152 -2.32 -10.79 13.33
C LEU A 152 -1.16 -11.78 13.32
N SER A 153 -0.39 -11.76 12.25
CA SER A 153 0.79 -12.59 12.09
C SER A 153 1.97 -11.74 11.61
N ASP A 154 3.13 -11.89 12.24
CA ASP A 154 4.40 -11.36 11.74
C ASP A 154 5.26 -12.50 11.18
N PRO A 155 5.23 -12.74 9.84
CA PRO A 155 6.05 -13.76 9.21
C PRO A 155 7.55 -13.43 9.21
N THR A 156 7.94 -12.18 9.45
CA THR A 156 9.33 -11.74 9.50
C THR A 156 9.97 -12.17 10.82
N TRP A 157 9.35 -11.79 11.95
CA TRP A 157 9.80 -12.22 13.27
C TRP A 157 9.58 -13.73 13.49
N GLY A 158 8.65 -14.34 12.76
CA GLY A 158 8.49 -15.79 12.72
C GLY A 158 9.58 -16.55 11.99
N ALA A 159 10.34 -15.87 11.12
CA ALA A 159 11.43 -16.48 10.35
C ALA A 159 12.75 -16.54 11.14
N GLY A 160 12.93 -15.67 12.13
CA GLY A 160 14.14 -15.60 12.94
C GLY A 160 14.50 -14.18 13.34
N SER A 161 15.79 -13.97 13.60
CA SER A 161 16.33 -12.72 14.14
C SER A 161 17.54 -12.23 13.34
N VAL A 162 17.99 -11.01 13.64
CA VAL A 162 19.25 -10.49 13.10
C VAL A 162 20.27 -10.39 14.23
N GLU A 163 21.36 -11.13 14.10
CA GLU A 163 22.48 -11.13 15.04
C GLU A 163 23.74 -10.68 14.32
N ASN A 164 24.45 -9.67 14.84
CA ASN A 164 25.68 -9.16 14.24
C ASN A 164 25.54 -8.82 12.74
N ARG A 165 24.41 -8.21 12.35
CA ARG A 165 24.04 -7.86 10.96
C ARG A 165 23.85 -9.06 10.02
N ARG A 166 23.73 -10.27 10.56
CA ARG A 166 23.43 -11.50 9.81
C ARG A 166 22.07 -12.03 10.23
N PHE A 167 21.31 -12.49 9.25
CA PHE A 167 20.05 -13.18 9.52
C PHE A 167 20.34 -14.57 10.10
N VAL A 168 19.72 -14.87 11.24
CA VAL A 168 19.70 -16.19 11.88
C VAL A 168 18.29 -16.72 11.73
N GLN A 169 18.13 -17.73 10.88
CA GLN A 169 16.83 -18.37 10.65
C GLN A 169 16.49 -19.27 11.83
N GLU A 170 15.44 -18.92 12.56
CA GLU A 170 14.93 -19.68 13.70
C GLU A 170 13.40 -19.51 13.73
N PHE A 171 12.68 -20.60 13.47
CA PHE A 171 11.23 -20.55 13.41
C PHE A 171 10.62 -20.20 14.77
N ASP A 172 9.78 -19.17 14.80
CA ASP A 172 9.10 -18.71 16.00
C ASP A 172 7.59 -18.57 15.77
N ALA A 173 6.81 -19.43 16.43
CA ALA A 173 5.34 -19.39 16.32
C ALA A 173 4.68 -18.33 17.22
N ARG A 174 5.43 -17.58 18.05
CA ARG A 174 4.85 -16.59 18.97
C ARG A 174 4.11 -15.46 18.26
N TYR A 175 4.45 -15.20 16.99
CA TYR A 175 3.83 -14.17 16.17
C TYR A 175 2.92 -14.75 15.09
N PHE A 176 2.39 -15.96 15.29
CA PHE A 176 1.41 -16.59 14.41
C PHE A 176 -0.01 -16.49 14.97
N MET A 177 -0.95 -15.96 14.19
CA MET A 177 -2.37 -15.82 14.55
C MET A 177 -2.60 -15.25 15.96
N VAL A 178 -1.90 -14.16 16.27
CA VAL A 178 -1.96 -13.48 17.56
C VAL A 178 -3.23 -12.63 17.65
N PRO A 179 -4.02 -12.71 18.74
CA PRO A 179 -5.14 -11.81 18.96
C PRO A 179 -4.70 -10.34 19.04
N PRO A 180 -5.52 -9.38 18.58
CA PRO A 180 -5.16 -7.96 18.56
C PRO A 180 -4.69 -7.39 19.90
N GLN A 181 -5.35 -7.78 21.00
CA GLN A 181 -5.04 -7.34 22.37
C GLN A 181 -3.65 -7.80 22.84
N THR A 182 -3.11 -8.86 22.23
CA THR A 182 -1.78 -9.37 22.51
C THR A 182 -0.76 -8.75 21.57
N MET A 183 -1.08 -8.67 20.27
CA MET A 183 -0.18 -8.14 19.24
C MET A 183 0.19 -6.66 19.50
N ILE A 184 -0.78 -5.85 19.96
CA ILE A 184 -0.59 -4.42 20.24
C ILE A 184 0.46 -4.12 21.32
N LYS A 185 0.92 -5.13 22.07
CA LYS A 185 1.97 -4.95 23.09
C LYS A 185 3.35 -4.74 22.48
N THR A 186 3.56 -5.25 21.26
CA THR A 186 4.85 -5.23 20.54
C THR A 186 4.74 -4.58 19.16
N HIS A 187 3.58 -4.59 18.52
CA HIS A 187 3.37 -4.04 17.18
C HIS A 187 2.30 -2.96 17.20
N MET A 188 2.70 -1.74 16.85
CA MET A 188 1.81 -0.58 16.84
C MET A 188 1.52 -0.15 15.40
N PRO A 189 0.31 -0.40 14.86
CA PRO A 189 -0.09 0.14 13.58
C PRO A 189 0.01 1.67 13.58
N TYR A 190 0.36 2.27 12.44
CA TYR A 190 0.30 3.72 12.30
C TYR A 190 -1.14 4.23 12.39
N ASP A 191 -2.06 3.59 11.69
CA ASP A 191 -3.47 3.97 11.70
C ASP A 191 -4.25 3.17 12.76
N PRO A 192 -4.96 3.84 13.69
CA PRO A 192 -5.69 3.17 14.77
C PRO A 192 -6.74 2.16 14.30
N ILE A 193 -7.29 2.28 13.08
CA ILE A 193 -8.31 1.33 12.58
C ILE A 193 -7.74 -0.09 12.44
N TRP A 194 -6.43 -0.20 12.22
CA TRP A 194 -5.71 -1.46 12.05
C TRP A 194 -5.26 -2.10 13.37
N GLN A 195 -5.63 -1.50 14.51
CA GLN A 195 -5.43 -2.16 15.80
C GLN A 195 -6.49 -3.25 16.04
N PHE A 196 -7.64 -3.20 15.36
CA PHE A 196 -8.77 -4.12 15.58
C PHE A 196 -9.25 -4.15 17.04
N LEU A 197 -9.09 -3.03 17.75
CA LEU A 197 -9.51 -2.83 19.13
C LEU A 197 -10.69 -1.89 19.18
N LYS A 198 -11.69 -2.23 20.01
CA LYS A 198 -12.80 -1.31 20.34
C LYS A 198 -12.31 -0.03 21.01
N PHE A 199 -11.23 -0.11 21.76
CA PHE A 199 -10.56 1.02 22.40
C PHE A 199 -9.10 1.02 21.95
N PRO A 200 -8.77 1.75 20.87
CA PRO A 200 -7.40 1.83 20.38
C PRO A 200 -6.45 2.40 21.44
N VAL A 201 -5.24 1.87 21.46
CA VAL A 201 -4.11 2.40 22.23
C VAL A 201 -3.55 3.60 21.46
N SER A 202 -3.17 4.68 22.15
CA SER A 202 -2.49 5.81 21.51
C SER A 202 -0.99 5.54 21.34
N HIS A 203 -0.34 6.25 20.40
CA HIS A 203 1.11 6.15 20.21
C HIS A 203 1.91 6.47 21.47
N THR A 204 1.50 7.50 22.21
CA THR A 204 2.13 7.87 23.48
C THR A 204 2.00 6.76 24.53
N ALA A 205 0.80 6.19 24.70
CA ALA A 205 0.57 5.10 25.67
C ALA A 205 1.40 3.85 25.31
N PHE A 206 1.47 3.50 24.02
CA PHE A 206 2.32 2.42 23.53
C PHE A 206 3.79 2.68 23.84
N CYS A 207 4.33 3.87 23.55
CA CYS A 207 5.74 4.18 23.80
C CYS A 207 6.09 4.23 25.30
N GLN A 208 5.19 4.73 26.14
CA GLN A 208 5.41 4.84 27.59
C GLN A 208 5.14 3.55 28.37
N ASN A 209 4.68 2.49 27.69
CA ASN A 209 4.23 1.25 28.33
C ASN A 209 3.14 1.47 29.38
N LEU A 210 2.33 2.53 29.22
CA LEU A 210 1.19 2.75 30.08
C LEU A 210 0.19 1.63 29.82
N SER A 211 -0.27 0.99 30.90
CA SER A 211 -1.34 0.00 30.79
C SER A 211 -2.55 0.64 30.10
N VAL A 212 -3.30 -0.15 29.31
CA VAL A 212 -4.51 0.22 28.53
C VAL A 212 -5.63 0.88 29.37
N LYS A 213 -5.39 1.17 30.65
CA LYS A 213 -6.30 1.76 31.63
C LYS A 213 -6.25 3.29 31.74
N GLU A 214 -5.32 3.99 31.08
CA GLU A 214 -5.28 5.45 31.14
C GLU A 214 -5.94 6.08 29.91
N LYS A 215 -7.18 6.56 30.13
CA LYS A 215 -8.12 7.22 29.22
C LYS A 215 -8.21 6.61 27.81
N PRO A 216 -9.22 5.75 27.55
CA PRO A 216 -9.47 5.24 26.22
C PRO A 216 -9.57 6.39 25.22
N VAL A 217 -8.91 6.24 24.07
CA VAL A 217 -9.41 6.87 22.84
C VAL A 217 -10.89 6.51 22.74
N SER A 218 -11.73 7.43 22.28
CA SER A 218 -13.16 7.18 22.10
C SER A 218 -13.39 5.84 21.39
N ALA A 219 -14.45 5.13 21.78
CA ALA A 219 -14.73 3.81 21.23
C ALA A 219 -14.71 3.84 19.69
N CYS A 220 -13.89 3.00 19.09
CA CYS A 220 -13.75 2.90 17.64
C CYS A 220 -14.51 1.66 17.16
N ASP A 221 -15.46 1.87 16.25
CA ASP A 221 -15.96 0.79 15.40
C ASP A 221 -14.98 0.62 14.23
N PHE A 222 -13.94 -0.18 14.47
CA PHE A 222 -12.93 -0.45 13.46
C PHE A 222 -13.52 -1.18 12.25
N GLN A 223 -14.59 -1.97 12.42
CA GLN A 223 -15.21 -2.69 11.31
C GLN A 223 -15.89 -1.72 10.35
N ASP A 224 -16.63 -0.75 10.88
CA ASP A 224 -17.21 0.31 10.07
C ASP A 224 -16.15 1.20 9.43
N SER A 225 -15.12 1.56 10.20
CA SER A 225 -14.02 2.39 9.70
C SER A 225 -13.26 1.72 8.56
N ILE A 226 -13.01 0.41 8.62
CA ILE A 226 -12.37 -0.36 7.54
C ILE A 226 -13.29 -0.38 6.31
N ARG A 227 -14.59 -0.68 6.46
CA ARG A 227 -15.53 -0.67 5.32
C ARG A 227 -15.57 0.68 4.61
N GLN A 228 -15.60 1.77 5.38
CA GLN A 228 -15.57 3.12 4.80
C GLN A 228 -14.25 3.38 4.10
N PHE A 229 -13.12 3.00 4.71
CA PHE A 229 -11.78 3.14 4.13
C PHE A 229 -11.64 2.39 2.81
N GLU A 230 -12.17 1.16 2.71
CA GLU A 230 -12.13 0.36 1.48
C GLU A 230 -12.99 0.95 0.35
N ALA A 231 -14.06 1.67 0.68
CA ALA A 231 -14.92 2.33 -0.30
C ALA A 231 -14.35 3.68 -0.82
N MET A 232 -13.28 4.19 -0.22
CA MET A 232 -12.67 5.47 -0.58
C MET A 232 -11.77 5.36 -1.82
N SER A 233 -11.64 6.45 -2.58
CA SER A 233 -10.57 6.58 -3.58
C SER A 233 -9.20 6.59 -2.90
N SER A 234 -8.12 6.28 -3.64
CA SER A 234 -6.76 6.32 -3.10
C SER A 234 -6.39 7.68 -2.49
N GLU A 235 -6.86 8.78 -3.09
CA GLU A 235 -6.68 10.14 -2.57
C GLU A 235 -7.36 10.30 -1.19
N GLN A 236 -8.61 9.84 -1.08
CA GLN A 236 -9.39 9.89 0.15
C GLN A 236 -8.81 8.97 1.23
N GLN A 237 -8.31 7.79 0.86
CA GLN A 237 -7.63 6.87 1.77
C GLN A 237 -6.41 7.53 2.41
N LEU A 238 -5.49 8.07 1.61
CA LEU A 238 -4.29 8.78 2.08
C LEU A 238 -4.67 9.94 3.01
N LEU A 239 -5.62 10.78 2.61
CA LEU A 239 -6.07 11.92 3.42
C LEU A 239 -6.73 11.47 4.73
N SER A 240 -7.52 10.39 4.71
CA SER A 240 -8.20 9.88 5.89
C SER A 240 -7.23 9.25 6.89
N GLU A 241 -6.23 8.51 6.39
CA GLU A 241 -5.16 7.95 7.19
C GLU A 241 -4.34 9.07 7.85
N MET A 242 -3.92 10.08 7.07
CA MET A 242 -3.21 11.24 7.60
C MET A 242 -3.97 11.95 8.72
N ARG A 243 -5.30 12.09 8.60
CA ARG A 243 -6.13 12.67 9.66
C ARG A 243 -6.13 11.79 10.91
N ARG A 244 -6.43 10.49 10.77
CA ARG A 244 -6.46 9.57 11.92
C ARG A 244 -5.12 9.43 12.63
N ILE A 245 -4.02 9.48 11.89
CA ILE A 245 -2.66 9.50 12.47
C ILE A 245 -2.41 10.85 13.16
N GLY A 246 -2.72 11.97 12.49
CA GLY A 246 -2.48 13.32 12.99
C GLY A 246 -3.29 13.70 14.23
N ASP A 247 -4.50 13.17 14.36
CA ASP A 247 -5.37 13.38 15.53
C ASP A 247 -4.86 12.65 16.79
N ASN A 248 -3.90 11.71 16.65
CA ASN A 248 -3.25 10.99 17.74
C ASN A 248 -1.91 11.62 18.15
N GLU A 249 -1.98 12.86 18.65
CA GLU A 249 -0.89 13.76 19.10
C GLU A 249 0.45 13.12 19.58
N HIS A 250 1.58 13.76 19.23
CA HIS A 250 2.93 13.56 19.79
C HIS A 250 3.44 12.10 19.85
N GLY A 251 3.37 11.41 18.71
CA GLY A 251 3.94 10.07 18.54
C GLY A 251 5.48 10.05 18.41
N PRO A 252 6.09 8.85 18.38
CA PRO A 252 7.53 8.70 18.13
C PRO A 252 7.89 9.14 16.70
N ARG A 253 9.20 9.31 16.42
CA ARG A 253 9.74 9.66 15.09
C ARG A 253 9.17 8.81 13.94
N ALA A 254 8.76 7.57 14.21
CA ALA A 254 8.11 6.69 13.24
C ALA A 254 6.84 7.32 12.61
N ILE A 255 6.08 8.12 13.38
CA ILE A 255 4.87 8.80 12.91
C ILE A 255 5.20 9.92 11.93
N ASP A 256 6.24 10.70 12.22
CA ASP A 256 6.70 11.74 11.31
C ASP A 256 7.15 11.16 9.96
N ILE A 257 7.82 10.00 10.00
CA ILE A 257 8.25 9.25 8.80
C ILE A 257 7.00 8.84 7.98
N ARG A 258 5.99 8.25 8.62
CA ARG A 258 4.75 7.84 7.93
C ARG A 258 4.00 9.03 7.35
N LEU A 259 3.82 10.11 8.13
CA LEU A 259 3.14 11.32 7.65
C LEU A 259 3.88 11.98 6.49
N HIS A 260 5.22 11.98 6.50
CA HIS A 260 6.01 12.44 5.36
C HIS A 260 5.76 11.57 4.12
N TYR A 261 5.82 10.24 4.27
CA TYR A 261 5.52 9.31 3.17
C TYR A 261 4.13 9.53 2.57
N LEU A 262 3.09 9.67 3.40
CA LEU A 262 1.73 9.90 2.94
C LEU A 262 1.58 11.21 2.15
N ARG A 263 2.29 12.27 2.58
CA ARG A 263 2.30 13.56 1.86
C ARG A 263 2.97 13.45 0.49
N GLU A 264 4.11 12.76 0.41
CA GLU A 264 4.78 12.55 -0.88
C GLU A 264 3.96 11.64 -1.81
N ALA A 265 3.35 10.57 -1.29
CA ALA A 265 2.45 9.71 -2.05
C ALA A 265 1.24 10.49 -2.62
N LEU A 266 0.62 11.35 -1.81
CA LEU A 266 -0.48 12.22 -2.24
C LEU A 266 -0.04 13.21 -3.32
N LYS A 267 1.16 13.77 -3.19
CA LYS A 267 1.75 14.67 -4.19
C LYS A 267 2.00 13.97 -5.52
N VAL A 268 2.54 12.74 -5.50
CA VAL A 268 2.73 11.92 -6.70
C VAL A 268 1.38 11.61 -7.37
N LEU A 269 0.37 11.21 -6.59
CA LEU A 269 -0.98 10.95 -7.10
C LEU A 269 -1.58 12.18 -7.78
N ASN A 270 -1.48 13.35 -7.14
CA ASN A 270 -1.98 14.61 -7.69
C ASN A 270 -1.23 15.02 -8.96
N ASN A 271 0.08 14.83 -9.01
CA ASN A 271 0.88 15.09 -10.20
C ASN A 271 0.46 14.20 -11.37
N ASN A 272 0.28 12.90 -11.13
CA ASN A 272 -0.17 11.95 -12.16
C ASN A 272 -1.56 12.31 -12.69
N LYS A 273 -2.49 12.68 -11.80
CA LYS A 273 -3.83 13.16 -12.18
C LYS A 273 -3.75 14.42 -13.04
N ALA A 274 -2.90 15.39 -12.66
CA ALA A 274 -2.69 16.61 -13.42
C ALA A 274 -2.10 16.34 -14.81
N ILE A 275 -1.12 15.44 -14.93
CA ILE A 275 -0.53 15.02 -16.20
C ILE A 275 -1.58 14.35 -17.09
N ASN A 276 -2.39 13.44 -16.54
CA ASN A 276 -3.45 12.76 -17.30
C ASN A 276 -4.50 13.74 -17.84
N LEU A 277 -4.92 14.71 -17.03
CA LEU A 277 -5.83 15.78 -17.45
C LEU A 277 -5.20 16.67 -18.53
N TYR A 278 -3.91 16.98 -18.42
CA TYR A 278 -3.19 17.75 -19.43
C TYR A 278 -3.08 17.00 -20.76
N ASN A 279 -2.81 15.68 -20.72
CA ASN A 279 -2.80 14.83 -21.91
C ASN A 279 -4.19 14.77 -22.56
N LEU A 280 -5.25 14.65 -21.75
CA LEU A 280 -6.64 14.74 -22.24
C LEU A 280 -6.92 16.07 -22.93
N ALA A 281 -6.51 17.18 -22.32
CA ALA A 281 -6.65 18.52 -22.89
C ALA A 281 -5.91 18.67 -24.23
N THR A 282 -4.69 18.14 -24.30
CA THR A 282 -3.86 18.16 -25.50
C THR A 282 -4.49 17.33 -26.63
N ASN A 283 -5.00 16.14 -26.33
CA ASN A 283 -5.68 15.30 -27.31
C ASN A 283 -6.97 15.95 -27.84
N ALA A 284 -7.74 16.60 -26.96
CA ALA A 284 -8.92 17.36 -27.36
C ALA A 284 -8.54 18.53 -28.27
N TYR A 285 -7.52 19.32 -27.89
CA TYR A 285 -7.02 20.40 -28.74
C TYR A 285 -6.57 19.91 -30.12
N ASN A 286 -5.80 18.82 -30.18
CA ASN A 286 -5.36 18.23 -31.45
C ASN A 286 -6.54 17.77 -32.32
N SER A 287 -7.59 17.22 -31.72
CA SER A 287 -8.83 16.86 -32.43
C SER A 287 -9.55 18.09 -32.97
N GLY A 288 -9.58 19.18 -32.21
CA GLY A 288 -10.11 20.47 -32.67
C GLY A 288 -9.31 21.08 -33.83
N VAL A 289 -7.97 21.01 -33.76
CA VAL A 289 -7.07 21.43 -34.85
C VAL A 289 -7.31 20.60 -36.10
N ALA A 290 -7.35 19.27 -35.99
CA ALA A 290 -7.62 18.38 -37.12
C ALA A 290 -8.96 18.72 -37.77
N ARG A 291 -10.01 18.91 -36.97
CA ARG A 291 -11.33 19.24 -37.49
C ARG A 291 -11.40 20.63 -38.14
N TYR A 292 -10.65 21.60 -37.62
CA TYR A 292 -10.50 22.90 -38.27
C TYR A 292 -9.71 22.82 -39.59
N ASN A 293 -8.70 21.94 -39.66
CA ASN A 293 -7.96 21.71 -40.89
C ASN A 293 -8.85 21.10 -41.99
N ASP A 294 -9.79 20.21 -41.66
CA ASP A 294 -10.79 19.72 -42.62
C ASP A 294 -11.59 20.89 -43.25
N TYR A 295 -11.99 21.86 -42.42
CA TYR A 295 -12.64 23.09 -42.89
C TYR A 295 -11.72 23.90 -43.82
N ALA A 296 -10.48 24.14 -43.40
CA ALA A 296 -9.52 24.92 -44.18
C ALA A 296 -9.21 24.26 -45.55
N GLU A 297 -9.02 22.94 -45.57
CA GLU A 297 -8.82 22.19 -46.82
C GLU A 297 -10.05 22.22 -47.73
N PHE A 298 -11.26 22.16 -47.17
CA PHE A 298 -12.48 22.30 -47.94
C PHE A 298 -12.54 23.68 -48.62
N MET A 299 -12.28 24.75 -47.85
CA MET A 299 -12.30 26.13 -48.33
C MET A 299 -11.21 26.40 -49.38
N ASN A 300 -10.04 25.81 -49.23
CA ASN A 300 -8.97 25.91 -50.24
C ASN A 300 -9.35 25.23 -51.57
N ARG A 301 -10.18 24.18 -51.53
CA ARG A 301 -10.65 23.46 -52.72
C ARG A 301 -11.88 24.09 -53.37
N HIS A 302 -12.71 24.81 -52.61
CA HIS A 302 -13.99 25.36 -53.08
C HIS A 302 -14.07 26.86 -52.81
N GLN A 303 -13.90 27.67 -53.86
CA GLN A 303 -13.93 29.14 -53.76
C GLN A 303 -15.33 29.71 -53.43
N GLU A 304 -16.41 28.99 -53.71
CA GLU A 304 -17.79 29.40 -53.37
C GLU A 304 -18.33 28.66 -52.14
N SER A 305 -18.38 29.35 -50.99
CA SER A 305 -18.75 28.77 -49.69
C SER A 305 -20.25 28.70 -49.42
N LYS A 306 -21.08 29.49 -50.12
CA LYS A 306 -22.51 29.67 -49.79
C LYS A 306 -23.36 28.40 -49.96
N SER A 307 -23.06 27.57 -50.95
CA SER A 307 -23.77 26.29 -51.17
C SER A 307 -23.53 25.27 -50.04
N TYR A 308 -22.42 25.42 -49.30
CA TYR A 308 -21.98 24.47 -48.27
C TYR A 308 -22.05 25.04 -46.84
N ALA A 309 -22.66 26.22 -46.67
CA ALA A 309 -22.60 26.97 -45.41
C ALA A 309 -23.06 26.16 -44.18
N SER A 310 -24.11 25.35 -44.31
CA SER A 310 -24.60 24.48 -43.21
C SER A 310 -23.57 23.42 -42.82
N SER A 311 -23.00 22.72 -43.80
CA SER A 311 -21.99 21.68 -43.57
C SER A 311 -20.70 22.25 -42.98
N LEU A 312 -20.27 23.42 -43.45
CA LEU A 312 -19.08 24.10 -42.92
C LEU A 312 -19.28 24.60 -41.49
N LYS A 313 -20.46 25.15 -41.18
CA LYS A 313 -20.84 25.50 -39.80
C LYS A 313 -20.77 24.28 -38.88
N LYS A 314 -21.23 23.12 -39.33
CA LYS A 314 -21.15 21.87 -38.55
C LYS A 314 -19.70 21.49 -38.22
N ILE A 315 -18.80 21.53 -39.21
CA ILE A 315 -17.36 21.24 -39.00
C ILE A 315 -16.77 22.21 -37.96
N LEU A 316 -17.03 23.51 -38.11
CA LEU A 316 -16.57 24.54 -37.17
C LEU A 316 -17.16 24.35 -35.76
N THR A 317 -18.42 23.92 -35.65
CA THR A 317 -19.07 23.56 -34.37
C THR A 317 -18.40 22.39 -33.70
N GLU A 318 -18.10 21.32 -34.43
CA GLU A 318 -17.39 20.16 -33.90
C GLU A 318 -15.97 20.53 -33.45
N ALA A 319 -15.23 21.32 -34.24
CA ALA A 319 -13.90 21.80 -33.87
C ALA A 319 -13.91 22.58 -32.54
N SER A 320 -14.85 23.52 -32.40
CA SER A 320 -15.05 24.28 -31.15
C SER A 320 -15.44 23.39 -29.97
N GLY A 321 -16.26 22.37 -30.19
CA GLY A 321 -16.64 21.44 -29.12
C GLY A 321 -15.43 20.69 -28.54
N TYR A 322 -14.44 20.35 -29.39
CA TYR A 322 -13.17 19.79 -28.91
C TYR A 322 -12.32 20.81 -28.15
N LEU A 323 -12.33 22.09 -28.55
CA LEU A 323 -11.65 23.15 -27.81
C LEU A 323 -12.27 23.36 -26.42
N ASP A 324 -13.60 23.35 -26.31
CA ASP A 324 -14.31 23.42 -25.03
C ASP A 324 -13.95 22.23 -24.12
N GLN A 325 -13.82 21.03 -24.69
CA GLN A 325 -13.35 19.84 -23.95
C GLN A 325 -11.90 20.03 -23.45
N SER A 326 -11.02 20.63 -24.27
CA SER A 326 -9.66 20.96 -23.86
C SER A 326 -9.64 21.90 -22.66
N LEU A 327 -10.41 22.99 -22.72
CA LEU A 327 -10.54 23.96 -21.63
C LEU A 327 -11.12 23.33 -20.36
N LYS A 328 -12.14 22.49 -20.49
CA LYS A 328 -12.75 21.77 -19.37
C LYS A 328 -11.78 20.79 -18.70
N ALA A 329 -10.88 20.17 -19.46
CA ALA A 329 -9.86 19.31 -18.89
C ALA A 329 -8.78 20.13 -18.16
N LEU A 330 -8.35 21.27 -18.73
CA LEU A 330 -7.41 22.19 -18.08
C LEU A 330 -7.96 22.76 -16.77
N SER A 331 -9.24 23.13 -16.72
CA SER A 331 -9.87 23.74 -15.54
C SER A 331 -9.99 22.78 -14.35
N GLN A 332 -9.84 21.47 -14.56
CA GLN A 332 -9.86 20.46 -13.48
C GLN A 332 -8.48 20.28 -12.83
N ILE A 333 -7.42 20.87 -13.40
CA ILE A 333 -6.06 20.75 -12.87
C ILE A 333 -5.86 21.81 -11.78
N ASN A 334 -5.81 21.35 -10.53
CA ASN A 334 -5.53 22.20 -9.37
C ASN A 334 -4.06 22.08 -8.95
N ASN A 335 -3.42 23.20 -8.61
CA ASN A 335 -2.04 23.25 -8.10
C ASN A 335 -1.00 22.43 -8.91
N PRO A 336 -0.90 22.61 -10.24
CA PRO A 336 0.05 21.85 -11.05
C PRO A 336 1.51 22.18 -10.69
N PRO A 337 2.44 21.23 -10.90
CA PRO A 337 3.88 21.48 -10.89
C PRO A 337 4.27 22.68 -11.78
N ALA A 338 5.34 23.39 -11.43
CA ALA A 338 5.74 24.62 -12.11
C ALA A 338 5.95 24.44 -13.62
N GLU A 339 6.53 23.30 -14.04
CA GLU A 339 6.71 22.98 -15.44
C GLU A 339 5.38 22.76 -16.17
N LEU A 340 4.50 21.93 -15.60
CA LEU A 340 3.18 21.65 -16.15
C LEU A 340 2.34 22.93 -16.26
N ARG A 341 2.46 23.83 -15.28
CA ARG A 341 1.78 25.14 -15.28
C ARG A 341 2.12 25.98 -16.52
N ARG A 342 3.40 26.02 -16.91
CA ARG A 342 3.84 26.75 -18.12
C ARG A 342 3.22 26.14 -19.38
N ASN A 343 3.24 24.81 -19.48
CA ASN A 343 2.68 24.08 -20.61
C ASN A 343 1.16 24.27 -20.72
N MET A 344 0.46 24.30 -19.59
CA MET A 344 -0.98 24.59 -19.53
C MET A 344 -1.30 26.00 -20.05
N LEU A 345 -0.56 27.02 -19.60
CA LEU A 345 -0.78 28.41 -20.05
C LEU A 345 -0.56 28.55 -21.56
N GLN A 346 0.44 27.85 -22.12
CA GLN A 346 0.68 27.85 -23.55
C GLN A 346 -0.46 27.17 -24.32
N LEU A 347 -0.89 25.99 -23.87
CA LEU A 347 -2.01 25.28 -24.50
C LEU A 347 -3.29 26.10 -24.45
N GLN A 348 -3.61 26.70 -23.29
CA GLN A 348 -4.74 27.61 -23.12
C GLN A 348 -4.72 28.73 -24.16
N LYS A 349 -3.57 29.40 -24.33
CA LYS A 349 -3.40 30.46 -25.32
C LYS A 349 -3.65 29.97 -26.75
N SER A 350 -3.15 28.78 -27.09
CA SER A 350 -3.36 28.15 -28.41
C SER A 350 -4.84 27.82 -28.64
N VAL A 351 -5.53 27.28 -27.64
CA VAL A 351 -6.97 27.02 -27.69
C VAL A 351 -7.74 28.33 -27.93
N ASP A 352 -7.48 29.38 -27.14
CA ASP A 352 -8.15 30.67 -27.27
C ASP A 352 -7.91 31.32 -28.64
N GLN A 353 -6.71 31.17 -29.20
CA GLN A 353 -6.38 31.66 -30.54
C GLN A 353 -7.18 30.93 -31.63
N LEU A 354 -7.25 29.61 -31.57
CA LEU A 354 -8.01 28.84 -32.54
C LEU A 354 -9.51 29.07 -32.41
N GLN A 355 -10.03 29.19 -31.19
CA GLN A 355 -11.44 29.50 -30.93
C GLN A 355 -11.84 30.84 -31.55
N ARG A 356 -11.00 31.88 -31.42
CA ARG A 356 -11.22 33.17 -32.09
C ARG A 356 -11.25 33.05 -33.61
N ARG A 357 -10.37 32.25 -34.20
CA ARG A 357 -10.38 31.99 -35.66
C ARG A 357 -11.66 31.30 -36.09
N ILE A 358 -12.07 30.25 -35.38
CA ILE A 358 -13.32 29.52 -35.64
C ILE A 358 -14.53 30.47 -35.61
N ASN A 359 -14.61 31.35 -34.60
CA ASN A 359 -15.71 32.30 -34.48
C ASN A 359 -15.75 33.27 -35.66
N ASN A 360 -14.60 33.85 -36.04
CA ASN A 360 -14.53 34.74 -37.21
C ASN A 360 -14.96 34.05 -38.51
N GLU A 361 -14.60 32.77 -38.70
CA GLU A 361 -15.01 31.99 -39.87
C GLU A 361 -16.51 31.68 -39.86
N ARG A 362 -17.10 31.40 -38.69
CA ARG A 362 -18.57 31.23 -38.59
C ARG A 362 -19.32 32.50 -38.94
N ASP A 363 -18.84 33.66 -38.52
CA ASP A 363 -19.46 34.95 -38.81
C ASP A 363 -19.48 35.25 -40.32
N LYS A 364 -18.39 34.90 -41.03
CA LYS A 364 -18.33 34.99 -42.50
C LYS A 364 -19.32 34.08 -43.22
N LEU A 365 -19.74 32.97 -42.60
CA LEU A 365 -20.76 32.06 -43.17
C LEU A 365 -22.20 32.49 -42.80
N ASN A 366 -22.36 33.53 -41.98
CA ASN A 366 -23.66 34.09 -41.60
C ASN A 366 -24.02 35.36 -42.41
N GLY A 367 -23.03 36.08 -42.94
CA GLY A 367 -23.20 37.17 -43.92
C GLY A 367 -23.15 36.67 -45.36
#